data_AF-A0A955TTW0-F1
#
_entry.id   AF-A0A955TTW0-F1
#
_cell.length_a   1.000
_cell.length_b   1.000
_cell.length_c   1.000
_cell.angle_alpha   90.00
_cell.angle_beta   90.00
_cell.angle_gamma   90.00
#
_symmetry.space_group_name_H-M   'P 1'
#
loop_
_entity.id
_entity.type
_entity.pdbx_description
1 polymer ?
#
loop_
_entity_poly.entity_id
_entity_poly.type
_entity_poly.pdbx_seq_one_letter_code
_entity_poly.pdbx_strand_id
1 'polypeptide(L)'
;MSSAESCQSKDWVSDPRSYVLAWGLPAIVLIVGIFVDPLTRTVLWAGALIWKGAACVVNAGRCGRTHCYFTGPYYLLLAVGTVLHGFQIVDLGANGWMWLSLAIIVGGGFLWLFTERAWGKFLPGKSGSRNL
;
A
#
# COMPACT_ATOMS: atom_id res chain seq x y z
N MET A 1 15.49 0.19 -26.76
CA MET A 1 14.39 0.44 -25.80
C MET A 1 15.01 0.58 -24.43
N SER A 2 14.89 1.78 -23.85
CA SER A 2 15.55 2.09 -22.58
C SER A 2 14.94 1.27 -21.45
N SER A 3 15.74 0.86 -20.46
CA SER A 3 15.27 0.14 -19.27
C SER A 3 14.12 0.86 -18.56
N ALA A 4 14.10 2.20 -18.64
CA ALA A 4 13.02 3.06 -18.15
C ALA A 4 11.68 2.82 -18.87
N GLU A 5 11.68 2.68 -20.19
CA GLU A 5 10.46 2.37 -20.98
C GLU A 5 9.93 0.97 -20.65
N SER A 6 10.84 0.00 -20.40
CA SER A 6 10.44 -1.36 -20.03
C SER A 6 9.82 -1.44 -18.63
N CYS A 7 10.30 -0.62 -17.69
CA CYS A 7 9.76 -0.54 -16.33
C CYS A 7 8.41 0.18 -16.31
N GLN A 8 8.25 1.25 -17.12
CA GLN A 8 6.98 1.94 -17.28
C GLN A 8 5.93 1.04 -17.97
N SER A 9 6.36 0.23 -18.95
CA SER A 9 5.54 -0.81 -19.59
C SER A 9 5.16 -1.95 -18.64
N LYS A 10 6.04 -2.32 -17.69
CA LYS A 10 5.80 -3.38 -16.69
C LYS A 10 5.21 -2.89 -15.38
N ASP A 11 4.99 -1.58 -15.22
CA ASP A 11 4.32 -0.99 -14.07
C ASP A 11 2.83 -1.36 -14.14
N TRP A 12 2.51 -2.57 -13.69
CA TRP A 12 1.15 -3.08 -13.63
C TRP A 12 0.24 -2.21 -12.77
N VAL A 13 0.78 -1.38 -11.88
CA VAL A 13 -0.02 -0.44 -11.10
C VAL A 13 -0.50 0.75 -11.94
N SER A 14 0.09 1.01 -13.11
CA SER A 14 -0.31 2.11 -14.01
C SER A 14 -1.35 1.68 -15.07
N ASP A 15 -1.62 0.39 -15.24
CA ASP A 15 -2.73 -0.10 -16.08
C ASP A 15 -4.08 0.12 -15.37
N PRO A 16 -5.09 0.74 -15.98
CA PRO A 16 -6.34 1.10 -15.30
C PRO A 16 -7.08 -0.08 -14.67
N ARG A 17 -7.05 -1.26 -15.30
CA ARG A 17 -7.74 -2.46 -14.79
C ARG A 17 -6.99 -3.03 -13.59
N SER A 18 -5.68 -3.14 -13.71
CA SER A 18 -4.79 -3.61 -12.65
C SER A 18 -4.78 -2.63 -11.46
N TYR A 19 -4.89 -1.32 -11.71
CA TYR A 19 -5.06 -0.29 -10.69
C TYR A 19 -6.40 -0.46 -9.94
N VAL A 20 -7.51 -0.66 -10.65
CA VAL A 20 -8.83 -0.91 -10.03
C VAL A 20 -8.80 -2.17 -9.15
N LEU A 21 -8.14 -3.25 -9.59
CA LEU A 21 -8.02 -4.47 -8.79
C LEU A 21 -7.05 -4.33 -7.62
N ALA A 22 -5.92 -3.64 -7.80
CA ALA A 22 -4.91 -3.46 -6.77
C ALA A 22 -5.29 -2.40 -5.72
N TRP A 23 -6.13 -1.43 -6.08
CA TRP A 23 -6.46 -0.29 -5.22
C TRP A 23 -7.96 -0.11 -5.00
N GLY A 24 -8.78 -0.22 -6.04
CA GLY A 24 -10.23 -0.05 -5.96
C GLY A 24 -10.90 -1.12 -5.10
N LEU A 25 -10.63 -2.39 -5.37
CA LEU A 25 -11.21 -3.51 -4.60
C LEU A 25 -10.83 -3.44 -3.11
N PRO A 26 -9.54 -3.27 -2.74
CA PRO A 26 -9.17 -3.06 -1.34
C PRO A 26 -9.81 -1.83 -0.70
N ALA A 27 -9.96 -0.72 -1.42
CA ALA A 27 -10.61 0.48 -0.90
C ALA A 27 -12.08 0.21 -0.56
N ILE A 28 -12.80 -0.48 -1.45
CA ILE A 28 -14.19 -0.89 -1.20
C ILE A 28 -14.26 -1.81 0.03
N VAL A 29 -13.37 -2.80 0.13
CA VAL A 29 -13.32 -3.72 1.28
C VAL A 29 -13.07 -2.97 2.59
N LEU A 30 -12.16 -1.99 2.60
CA LEU A 30 -11.91 -1.15 3.77
C LEU A 30 -13.16 -0.34 4.16
N ILE A 31 -13.85 0.26 3.19
CA ILE A 31 -15.08 1.02 3.42
C ILE A 31 -16.20 0.12 3.98
N VAL A 32 -16.42 -1.04 3.38
CA VAL A 32 -17.42 -2.02 3.87
C VAL A 32 -17.08 -2.44 5.31
N GLY A 33 -15.80 -2.62 5.62
CA GLY A 33 -15.34 -2.95 6.97
C GLY A 33 -15.76 -1.96 8.05
N ILE A 34 -16.05 -0.70 7.71
CA ILE A 34 -16.53 0.31 8.68
C ILE A 34 -17.91 -0.06 9.23
N PHE A 35 -18.76 -0.72 8.43
CA PHE A 35 -20.17 -0.95 8.75
C PHE A 35 -20.47 -2.34 9.33
N VAL A 36 -19.44 -3.18 9.51
CA VAL A 36 -19.57 -4.54 10.03
C VAL A 36 -19.01 -4.67 11.45
N ASP A 37 -19.25 -5.82 12.08
CA ASP A 37 -18.75 -6.14 13.41
C ASP A 37 -17.19 -6.15 13.47
N PRO A 38 -16.59 -5.99 14.66
CA PRO A 38 -15.14 -5.87 14.79
C PRO A 38 -14.35 -7.06 14.26
N LEU A 39 -14.86 -8.29 14.38
CA LEU A 39 -14.15 -9.47 13.92
C LEU A 39 -14.14 -9.52 12.38
N THR A 40 -15.31 -9.32 11.76
CA THR A 40 -15.41 -9.25 10.30
C THR A 40 -14.58 -8.08 9.75
N ARG A 41 -14.61 -6.91 10.40
CA ARG A 41 -13.77 -5.76 10.06
C ARG A 41 -12.29 -6.13 10.06
N THR A 42 -11.83 -6.83 11.10
CA THR A 42 -10.45 -7.28 11.23
C THR A 42 -10.01 -8.10 10.03
N VAL A 43 -10.80 -9.10 9.64
CA VAL A 43 -10.50 -9.99 8.51
C VAL A 43 -10.48 -9.21 7.20
N LEU A 44 -11.49 -8.38 6.95
CA LEU A 44 -11.60 -7.59 5.73
C LEU A 44 -10.43 -6.60 5.59
N TRP A 45 -10.14 -5.85 6.65
CA TRP A 45 -9.08 -4.86 6.64
C TRP A 45 -7.70 -5.50 6.54
N ALA A 46 -7.42 -6.56 7.31
CA ALA A 46 -6.16 -7.27 7.21
C ALA A 46 -5.95 -7.84 5.81
N GLY A 47 -6.96 -8.49 5.23
CA GLY A 47 -6.90 -9.00 3.85
C GLY A 47 -6.64 -7.91 2.81
N ALA A 48 -7.35 -6.79 2.89
CA ALA A 48 -7.17 -5.65 2.00
C ALA A 48 -5.76 -5.03 2.12
N LEU A 49 -5.25 -4.90 3.34
CA LEU A 49 -3.92 -4.35 3.60
C LEU A 49 -2.80 -5.29 3.16
N ILE A 50 -2.95 -6.60 3.39
CA ILE A 50 -2.02 -7.62 2.88
C ILE A 50 -1.96 -7.57 1.35
N TRP A 51 -3.11 -7.51 0.69
CA TRP A 51 -3.18 -7.42 -0.77
C TRP A 51 -2.47 -6.16 -1.30
N LYS A 52 -2.79 -4.98 -0.76
CA LYS A 52 -2.14 -3.71 -1.14
C LYS A 52 -0.63 -3.74 -0.88
N GLY A 53 -0.24 -4.24 0.29
CA GLY A 53 1.15 -4.35 0.72
C GLY A 53 1.96 -5.27 -0.21
N ALA A 54 1.45 -6.48 -0.47
CA ALA A 54 2.08 -7.45 -1.36
C ALA A 54 2.18 -6.92 -2.79
N ALA A 55 1.12 -6.32 -3.33
CA ALA A 55 1.14 -5.70 -4.65
C ALA A 55 2.23 -4.62 -4.77
N CYS A 56 2.38 -3.77 -3.75
CA CYS A 56 3.46 -2.77 -3.70
C CYS A 56 4.85 -3.43 -3.64
N VAL A 57 5.07 -4.41 -2.75
CA VAL A 57 6.37 -5.10 -2.63
C VAL A 57 6.78 -5.74 -3.96
N VAL A 58 5.83 -6.41 -4.64
CA VAL A 58 6.08 -7.01 -5.96
C VAL A 58 6.39 -5.92 -7.01
N ASN A 59 5.66 -4.81 -7.02
CA ASN A 59 5.92 -3.72 -7.98
C ASN A 59 7.26 -3.02 -7.74
N ALA A 60 7.63 -2.79 -6.48
CA ALA A 60 8.94 -2.29 -6.10
C ALA A 60 10.06 -3.24 -6.57
N GLY A 61 9.88 -4.55 -6.35
CA GLY A 61 10.79 -5.59 -6.80
C GLY A 61 10.98 -5.60 -8.32
N ARG A 62 9.90 -5.49 -9.10
CA ARG A 62 9.93 -5.58 -10.57
C ARG A 62 10.34 -4.30 -11.28
N CYS A 63 9.76 -3.16 -10.88
CA CYS A 63 9.82 -1.91 -11.64
C CYS A 63 10.54 -0.79 -10.90
N GLY A 64 10.88 -0.99 -9.62
CA GLY A 64 11.61 -0.01 -8.84
C GLY A 64 10.80 1.23 -8.48
N ARG A 65 9.47 1.13 -8.41
CA ARG A 65 8.59 2.24 -8.00
C ARG A 65 8.93 2.67 -6.59
N THR A 66 9.30 3.93 -6.42
CA THR A 66 9.88 4.45 -5.18
C THR A 66 8.92 4.31 -4.02
N HIS A 67 7.67 4.80 -4.13
CA HIS A 67 6.74 4.77 -3.02
C HIS A 67 6.41 3.34 -2.57
N CYS A 68 6.35 2.39 -3.50
CA CYS A 68 6.03 1.00 -3.21
C CYS A 68 7.05 0.34 -2.27
N TYR A 69 8.31 0.77 -2.27
CA TYR A 69 9.31 0.29 -1.31
C TYR A 69 8.97 0.66 0.14
N PHE A 70 8.22 1.73 0.35
CA PHE A 70 7.85 2.23 1.68
C PHE A 70 6.41 1.86 2.03
N THR A 71 5.47 2.10 1.12
CA THR A 71 4.04 1.82 1.33
C THR A 71 3.76 0.31 1.45
N GLY A 72 4.53 -0.53 0.75
CA GLY A 72 4.38 -1.99 0.82
C GLY A 72 4.57 -2.53 2.24
N PRO A 73 5.77 -2.40 2.82
CA PRO A 73 6.03 -2.78 4.22
C PRO A 73 5.09 -2.07 5.20
N TYR A 74 4.79 -0.79 4.97
CA TYR A 74 3.89 -0.02 5.82
C TYR A 74 2.48 -0.63 5.91
N TYR A 75 1.86 -0.99 4.77
CA TYR A 75 0.55 -1.64 4.78
C TYR A 75 0.58 -3.03 5.40
N LEU A 76 1.67 -3.80 5.23
CA LEU A 76 1.82 -5.09 5.91
C LEU A 76 1.90 -4.93 7.44
N LEU A 77 2.63 -3.91 7.93
CA LEU A 77 2.67 -3.60 9.36
C LEU A 77 1.30 -3.17 9.89
N LEU A 78 0.55 -2.36 9.13
CA LEU A 78 -0.83 -2.00 9.49
C LEU A 78 -1.77 -3.20 9.48
N ALA A 79 -1.55 -4.19 8.62
CA ALA A 79 -2.32 -5.44 8.65
C ALA A 79 -2.07 -6.21 9.96
N VAL A 80 -0.81 -6.30 10.39
CA VAL A 80 -0.45 -6.89 11.69
C VAL A 80 -1.12 -6.10 12.82
N GLY A 81 -1.00 -4.77 12.83
CA GLY A 81 -1.64 -3.92 13.85
C GLY A 81 -3.17 -4.09 13.88
N THR A 82 -3.80 -4.24 12.71
CA THR A 82 -5.23 -4.49 12.59
C THR A 82 -5.63 -5.84 13.21
N VAL A 83 -4.86 -6.90 12.94
CA VAL A 83 -5.07 -8.23 13.54
C VAL A 83 -4.90 -8.18 15.06
N LEU A 84 -3.79 -7.59 15.54
CA LEU A 84 -3.51 -7.48 16.97
C LEU A 84 -4.60 -6.70 17.71
N HIS A 85 -5.07 -5.59 17.14
CA HIS A 85 -6.16 -4.80 17.71
C HIS A 85 -7.51 -5.55 17.63
N GLY A 86 -7.82 -6.14 16.48
CA GLY A 86 -9.04 -6.88 16.24
C GLY A 86 -9.26 -8.05 17.21
N PHE A 87 -8.21 -8.82 17.47
CA PHE A 87 -8.22 -9.93 18.42
C PHE A 87 -7.98 -9.51 19.88
N GLN A 88 -7.98 -8.21 20.17
CA GLN A 88 -7.80 -7.67 21.54
C GLN A 88 -6.46 -8.08 22.19
N ILE A 89 -5.45 -8.38 21.37
CA ILE A 89 -4.08 -8.64 21.83
C ILE A 89 -3.40 -7.31 22.19
N VAL A 90 -3.70 -6.26 21.42
CA VAL A 90 -3.23 -4.88 21.65
C VAL A 90 -4.42 -3.94 21.69
N ASP A 91 -4.63 -3.28 22.82
CA ASP A 91 -5.65 -2.24 22.93
C ASP A 91 -5.11 -0.89 22.43
N LEU A 92 -5.72 -0.37 21.36
CA LEU A 92 -5.43 0.97 20.80
C LEU A 92 -6.37 2.04 21.37
N GLY A 93 -7.13 1.69 22.42
CA GLY A 93 -8.14 2.51 23.06
C GLY A 93 -9.46 2.56 22.29
N ALA A 94 -10.42 3.31 22.84
CA ALA A 94 -11.77 3.46 22.28
C ALA A 94 -11.79 3.95 20.81
N ASN A 95 -10.75 4.68 20.39
CA ASN A 95 -10.61 5.21 19.04
C ASN A 95 -9.66 4.40 18.16
N GLY A 96 -9.29 3.17 18.56
CA GLY A 96 -8.30 2.34 17.86
C GLY A 96 -8.58 2.16 16.36
N TRP A 97 -9.82 1.85 16.00
CA TRP A 97 -10.24 1.75 14.60
C TRP A 97 -10.11 3.07 13.83
N MET A 98 -10.38 4.21 14.47
CA MET A 98 -10.19 5.53 13.87
C MET A 98 -8.71 5.82 13.65
N TRP A 99 -7.85 5.51 14.63
CA TRP A 99 -6.40 5.67 14.49
C TRP A 99 -5.83 4.80 13.37
N LEU A 100 -6.26 3.54 13.28
CA LEU A 100 -5.88 2.65 12.17
C LEU A 100 -6.35 3.20 10.83
N SER A 101 -7.58 3.73 10.74
CA SER A 101 -8.11 4.34 9.51
C SER A 101 -7.27 5.53 9.06
N LEU A 102 -6.94 6.42 10.00
CA LEU A 102 -6.10 7.60 9.75
C LEU A 102 -4.70 7.18 9.33
N ALA A 103 -4.10 6.18 9.98
CA ALA A 103 -2.80 5.64 9.58
C ALA A 103 -2.83 5.10 8.14
N ILE A 104 -3.85 4.31 7.79
CA ILE A 104 -3.99 3.74 6.43
C ILE A 104 -4.07 4.85 5.37
N ILE A 105 -4.93 5.86 5.58
CA ILE A 105 -5.21 6.90 4.58
C ILE A 105 -4.11 7.95 4.58
N VAL A 106 -3.88 8.61 5.72
CA VAL A 106 -2.96 9.73 5.84
C VAL A 106 -1.53 9.24 5.76
N GLY A 107 -1.17 8.18 6.49
CA GLY A 107 0.17 7.62 6.45
C GLY A 107 0.53 7.04 5.08
N GLY A 108 -0.40 6.31 4.45
CA GLY A 108 -0.22 5.81 3.09
C GLY A 108 -0.05 6.92 2.05
N GLY A 109 -0.90 7.96 2.11
CA GLY A 109 -0.82 9.12 1.22
C GLY A 109 0.45 9.96 1.45
N PHE A 110 0.83 10.17 2.71
CA PHE A 110 2.06 10.87 3.07
C PHE A 110 3.30 10.16 2.53
N LEU A 111 3.42 8.84 2.78
CA LEU A 111 4.53 8.06 2.26
C LEU A 111 4.59 8.11 0.74
N TRP A 112 3.45 8.03 0.06
CA TRP A 112 3.41 8.15 -1.40
C TRP A 112 3.94 9.52 -1.88
N LEU A 113 3.33 10.61 -1.43
CA LEU A 113 3.69 11.95 -1.88
C LEU A 113 5.12 12.32 -1.51
N PHE A 114 5.52 12.05 -0.27
CA PHE A 114 6.84 12.39 0.23
C PHE A 114 7.95 11.64 -0.51
N THR A 115 7.79 10.31 -0.66
CA THR A 115 8.84 9.50 -1.27
C THR A 115 8.98 9.79 -2.77
N GLU A 116 7.88 9.99 -3.50
CA GLU A 116 7.97 10.38 -4.91
C GLU A 116 8.51 11.80 -5.07
N ARG A 117 8.23 12.71 -4.15
CA ARG A 117 8.74 14.08 -4.20
C ARG A 117 10.24 14.17 -3.90
N ALA A 118 10.74 13.30 -3.03
CA ALA A 118 12.13 13.27 -2.60
C ALA A 118 13.05 12.47 -3.55
N TRP A 119 12.60 11.32 -4.07
CA TRP A 119 13.44 10.43 -4.91
C TRP A 119 12.90 10.22 -6.33
N GLY A 120 11.80 10.88 -6.71
CA GLY A 120 11.15 10.65 -7.99
C GLY A 120 10.28 9.39 -8.01
N LYS A 121 9.57 9.17 -9.11
CA LYS A 121 8.62 8.04 -9.26
C LYS A 121 9.31 6.67 -9.25
N PHE A 122 10.53 6.57 -9.77
CA PHE A 122 11.29 5.32 -9.90
C PHE A 122 12.74 5.51 -9.45
N LEU A 123 13.32 4.50 -8.79
CA LEU A 123 14.70 4.56 -8.30
C LEU A 123 15.74 4.48 -9.45
N PRO A 124 16.85 5.25 -9.40
CA PRO A 124 17.84 5.34 -10.48
C PRO A 124 18.48 3.99 -10.85
N GLY A 125 18.80 3.15 -9.85
CA GLY A 125 19.50 1.87 -10.04
C GLY A 125 18.68 0.77 -10.73
N LYS A 126 17.35 0.93 -10.82
CA LYS A 126 16.47 0.05 -11.60
C LYS A 126 15.88 0.73 -12.84
N SER A 127 15.99 2.06 -12.94
CA SER A 127 15.48 2.85 -14.07
C SER A 127 16.50 3.08 -15.18
N GLY A 128 17.77 2.68 -14.97
CA GLY A 128 18.83 2.92 -15.93
C GLY A 128 19.41 4.32 -15.74
N SER A 129 20.73 4.36 -15.55
CA SER A 129 21.54 5.56 -15.43
C SER A 129 21.23 6.55 -16.56
N ARG A 130 20.76 7.74 -16.22
CA ARG A 130 21.01 8.91 -17.07
C ARG A 130 22.35 9.46 -16.61
N ASN A 131 23.42 9.00 -17.27
CA ASN A 131 24.72 9.64 -17.16
C ASN A 131 24.67 11.00 -17.86
N LEU A 132 25.38 11.93 -17.22
CA LEU A 132 25.97 13.15 -17.76
C LEU A 132 26.58 12.96 -19.15
#